data_AF-R1DBP2-F1
#
_entry.id   AF-R1DBP2-F1
#
_cell.length_a   1.000
_cell.length_b   1.000
_cell.length_c   1.000
_cell.angle_alpha   90.00
_cell.angle_beta   90.00
_cell.angle_gamma   90.00
#
_symmetry.space_group_name_H-M   'P 1'
#
loop_
_entity.id
_entity.type
_entity.pdbx_description
1 polymer ?
#
loop_
_entity_poly.entity_id
_entity_poly.type
_entity_poly.pdbx_seq_one_letter_code
_entity_poly.pdbx_strand_id
1 'polypeptide(L)'
;MAPDSSSDHVDVLIVGAGLSGIGAAHHLQERCPAKSFLLLEARHAIGGTWDLFRYPGVRSDSDMYTFGYRFRPWTDDVTMADGPSILSYIRETATEAGIDQKIRFGHRMVRAEWCSAEERWTVWAAREGPSPVGGQVKLTAKFLFNCSGYYKYDQGFTPPFPQLGDFGGRVVHPQHWPEDLDYAGKRVVVIGSGATAVTLVPAMAQL
;
A
#
# COMPACT_ATOMS: atom_id res chain seq x y z
N MET A 1 15.53 21.22 -30.36
CA MET A 1 14.74 21.03 -29.13
C MET A 1 14.14 19.64 -29.21
N ALA A 2 14.61 18.70 -28.40
CA ALA A 2 14.02 17.36 -28.38
C ALA A 2 12.59 17.45 -27.82
N PRO A 3 11.64 16.64 -28.31
CA PRO A 3 10.27 16.67 -27.84
C PRO A 3 10.21 16.21 -26.37
N ASP A 4 9.64 17.03 -25.48
CA ASP A 4 9.34 16.67 -24.09
C ASP A 4 8.39 15.45 -24.08
N SER A 5 8.95 14.28 -23.77
CA SER A 5 8.22 13.03 -23.76
C SER A 5 7.47 12.83 -22.43
N SER A 6 6.13 12.81 -22.51
CA SER A 6 5.13 12.47 -21.47
C SER A 6 4.85 13.55 -20.42
N SER A 7 3.57 13.90 -20.22
CA SER A 7 3.14 15.06 -19.42
C SER A 7 3.49 14.91 -17.93
N ASP A 8 4.43 15.72 -17.45
CA ASP A 8 4.72 15.89 -16.01
C ASP A 8 3.63 16.70 -15.27
N HIS A 9 2.48 16.95 -15.91
CA HIS A 9 1.30 17.58 -15.32
C HIS A 9 0.07 16.68 -15.44
N VAL A 10 -0.73 16.60 -14.38
CA VAL A 10 -2.05 15.96 -14.35
C VAL A 10 -3.05 16.84 -13.60
N ASP A 11 -4.35 16.68 -13.81
CA ASP A 11 -5.34 17.40 -13.00
C ASP A 11 -5.30 16.90 -11.55
N VAL A 12 -5.19 15.59 -11.35
CA VAL A 12 -5.18 14.95 -10.02
C VAL A 12 -4.00 13.98 -9.90
N LEU A 13 -3.14 14.19 -8.90
CA LEU A 13 -2.13 13.23 -8.51
C LEU A 13 -2.59 12.49 -7.25
N ILE A 14 -2.70 11.17 -7.34
CA ILE A 14 -3.07 10.30 -6.23
C ILE A 14 -1.79 9.64 -5.69
N VAL A 15 -1.62 9.59 -4.37
CA VAL A 15 -0.43 9.00 -3.74
C VAL A 15 -0.83 7.74 -2.98
N GLY A 16 -0.41 6.58 -3.47
CA GLY A 16 -0.70 5.25 -2.92
C GLY A 16 -1.64 4.44 -3.82
N ALA A 17 -1.27 3.20 -4.11
CA ALA A 17 -2.08 2.21 -4.84
C ALA A 17 -2.64 1.12 -3.90
N GLY A 18 -3.04 1.54 -2.69
CA GLY A 18 -3.84 0.72 -1.78
C GLY A 18 -5.34 0.86 -2.05
N LEU A 19 -6.15 0.31 -1.15
CA LEU A 19 -7.63 0.33 -1.26
C LEU A 19 -8.19 1.74 -1.47
N SER A 20 -7.71 2.73 -0.71
CA SER A 20 -8.17 4.11 -0.84
C SER A 20 -7.79 4.74 -2.19
N GLY A 21 -6.59 4.47 -2.71
CA GLY A 21 -6.11 5.01 -3.98
C GLY A 21 -6.86 4.46 -5.18
N ILE A 22 -7.12 3.15 -5.20
CA ILE A 22 -7.92 2.51 -6.25
C ILE A 22 -9.38 3.01 -6.20
N GLY A 23 -9.98 3.09 -5.01
CA GLY A 23 -11.33 3.66 -4.85
C GLY A 23 -11.42 5.13 -5.29
N ALA A 24 -10.42 5.95 -4.95
CA ALA A 24 -10.37 7.35 -5.37
C ALA A 24 -10.23 7.50 -6.89
N ALA A 25 -9.37 6.69 -7.52
CA ALA A 25 -9.19 6.67 -8.97
C ALA A 25 -10.47 6.27 -9.71
N HIS A 26 -11.18 5.25 -9.22
CA HIS A 26 -12.44 4.81 -9.82
C HIS A 26 -13.50 5.93 -9.78
N HIS A 27 -13.72 6.54 -8.62
CA HIS A 27 -14.68 7.64 -8.51
C HIS A 27 -14.28 8.88 -9.32
N LEU A 28 -12.98 9.13 -9.48
CA LEU A 28 -12.50 10.21 -10.34
C LEU A 28 -12.80 9.93 -11.81
N GLN A 29 -12.57 8.70 -12.30
CA GLN A 29 -12.94 8.29 -13.66
C GLN A 29 -14.45 8.42 -13.91
N GLU A 30 -15.25 7.94 -12.96
CA GLU A 30 -16.72 7.95 -13.04
C GLU A 30 -17.29 9.37 -13.05
N ARG A 31 -16.85 10.22 -12.11
CA ARG A 31 -17.48 11.53 -11.86
C ARG A 31 -16.81 12.68 -12.61
N CYS A 32 -15.57 12.51 -13.03
CA CYS A 32 -14.79 13.53 -13.71
C CYS A 32 -14.03 12.95 -14.92
N PRO A 33 -14.73 12.35 -15.91
CA PRO A 33 -14.10 11.59 -17.00
C PRO A 33 -13.17 12.44 -17.89
N ALA A 34 -13.33 13.77 -17.89
CA ALA A 34 -12.45 14.68 -18.62
C ALA A 34 -11.15 15.04 -17.88
N LYS A 35 -10.97 14.60 -16.62
CA LYS A 35 -9.80 14.93 -15.81
C LYS A 35 -8.71 13.88 -15.96
N SER A 36 -7.49 14.34 -16.20
CA SER A 36 -6.31 13.50 -16.21
C SER A 36 -5.87 13.17 -14.77
N PHE A 37 -5.44 11.93 -14.54
CA PHE A 37 -4.87 11.55 -13.24
C PHE A 37 -3.77 10.51 -13.37
N LEU A 38 -2.99 10.41 -12.30
CA LEU A 38 -1.91 9.45 -12.13
C LEU A 38 -1.83 9.03 -10.66
N LEU A 39 -1.52 7.76 -10.42
CA LEU A 39 -1.18 7.25 -9.09
C LEU A 39 0.35 7.11 -8.97
N LEU A 40 0.92 7.53 -7.86
CA LEU A 40 2.29 7.16 -7.46
C LEU A 40 2.22 6.07 -6.40
N GLU A 41 2.93 4.96 -6.60
CA GLU A 41 3.10 3.91 -5.60
C GLU A 41 4.59 3.69 -5.35
N ALA A 42 4.97 3.70 -4.07
CA ALA A 42 6.36 3.52 -3.67
C ALA A 42 6.85 2.11 -3.98
N ARG A 43 5.97 1.10 -3.86
CA ARG A 43 6.28 -0.31 -4.10
C ARG A 43 6.07 -0.71 -5.56
N HIS A 44 6.46 -1.93 -5.90
CA HIS A 44 6.18 -2.57 -7.19
C HIS A 44 4.89 -3.40 -7.18
N ALA A 45 3.92 -3.05 -6.33
CA ALA A 45 2.69 -3.81 -6.15
C ALA A 45 1.51 -2.93 -5.75
N ILE A 46 0.31 -3.32 -6.21
CA ILE A 46 -0.99 -2.80 -5.76
C ILE A 46 -1.39 -3.55 -4.49
N GLY A 47 -2.06 -2.87 -3.56
CA GLY A 47 -2.73 -3.48 -2.40
C GLY A 47 -2.49 -2.75 -1.09
N GLY A 48 -1.43 -1.93 -1.02
CA GLY A 48 -1.06 -1.19 0.19
C GLY A 48 -0.86 -2.12 1.38
N THR A 49 -1.64 -1.92 2.45
CA THR A 49 -1.66 -2.77 3.65
C THR A 49 -1.76 -4.25 3.33
N TRP A 50 -2.61 -4.62 2.37
CA TRP A 50 -2.91 -6.02 2.04
C TRP A 50 -1.81 -6.70 1.21
N ASP A 51 -0.91 -5.93 0.60
CA ASP A 51 0.33 -6.44 0.02
C ASP A 51 1.50 -6.39 1.02
N LEU A 52 1.42 -5.51 2.04
CA LEU A 52 2.46 -5.30 3.06
C LEU A 52 2.50 -6.44 4.07
N PHE A 53 1.37 -6.76 4.68
CA PHE A 53 1.31 -7.75 5.74
C PHE A 53 1.09 -9.15 5.15
N ARG A 54 2.02 -10.07 5.42
CA ARG A 54 2.00 -11.45 4.94
C ARG A 54 2.05 -12.50 6.06
N TYR A 55 1.82 -12.08 7.30
CA TYR A 55 1.78 -12.99 8.44
C TYR A 55 0.51 -13.87 8.41
N PRO A 56 0.55 -15.10 8.93
CA PRO A 56 -0.60 -16.00 8.90
C PRO A 56 -1.75 -15.44 9.74
N GLY A 57 -2.97 -15.51 9.21
CA GLY A 57 -4.18 -15.02 9.87
C GLY A 57 -4.50 -13.55 9.61
N VAL A 58 -3.69 -12.82 8.83
CA VAL A 58 -4.04 -11.46 8.39
C VAL A 58 -5.42 -11.47 7.69
N ARG A 59 -6.32 -10.61 8.16
CA ARG A 59 -7.72 -10.53 7.69
C ARG A 59 -8.32 -9.17 8.02
N SER A 60 -9.50 -8.88 7.46
CA SER A 60 -10.30 -7.72 7.87
C SER A 60 -10.98 -7.97 9.22
N ASP A 61 -11.07 -6.90 10.02
CA ASP A 61 -11.89 -6.85 11.24
C ASP A 61 -13.34 -6.37 10.94
N SER A 62 -13.60 -5.94 9.71
CA SER A 62 -14.91 -5.53 9.21
C SER A 62 -15.37 -6.46 8.09
N ASP A 63 -16.68 -6.69 8.01
CA ASP A 63 -17.24 -7.49 6.93
C ASP A 63 -17.02 -6.82 5.57
N MET A 64 -16.86 -7.64 4.52
CA MET A 64 -16.62 -7.12 3.19
C MET A 64 -17.81 -6.38 2.56
N TYR A 65 -19.03 -6.50 3.11
CA TYR A 65 -20.16 -5.69 2.65
C TYR A 65 -20.03 -4.23 3.09
N THR A 66 -19.41 -3.96 4.24
CA THR A 66 -19.14 -2.61 4.73
C THR A 66 -17.76 -2.09 4.33
N PHE A 67 -16.77 -2.98 4.22
CA PHE A 67 -15.39 -2.64 3.88
C PHE A 67 -15.13 -2.52 2.37
N GLY A 68 -15.84 -3.29 1.55
CA GLY A 68 -15.67 -3.32 0.09
C GLY A 68 -16.13 -2.05 -0.61
N TYR A 69 -15.74 -1.89 -1.88
CA TYR A 69 -16.20 -0.82 -2.74
C TYR A 69 -17.69 -0.98 -3.06
N ARG A 70 -18.46 0.08 -2.85
CA ARG A 70 -19.88 0.13 -3.23
C ARG A 70 -20.11 -0.14 -4.72
N PHE A 71 -19.20 0.29 -5.59
CA PHE A 71 -19.28 0.12 -7.05
C PHE A 71 -18.83 -1.27 -7.52
N ARG A 72 -18.18 -2.06 -6.66
CA ARG A 72 -17.78 -3.43 -6.94
C ARG A 72 -18.07 -4.29 -5.71
N PRO A 73 -19.34 -4.68 -5.49
CA PRO A 73 -19.73 -5.44 -4.31
C PRO A 73 -18.91 -6.71 -4.15
N TRP A 74 -18.64 -7.08 -2.90
CA TRP A 74 -18.03 -8.37 -2.57
C TRP A 74 -19.01 -9.51 -2.86
N THR A 75 -18.54 -10.55 -3.56
CA THR A 75 -19.37 -11.67 -4.02
C THR A 75 -18.98 -13.02 -3.43
N ASP A 76 -17.92 -13.08 -2.62
CA ASP A 76 -17.50 -14.32 -1.96
C ASP A 76 -18.33 -14.59 -0.70
N ASP A 77 -18.55 -15.85 -0.39
CA ASP A 77 -19.32 -16.33 0.77
C ASP A 77 -18.60 -16.01 2.10
N VAL A 78 -17.27 -15.88 2.05
CA VAL A 78 -16.48 -15.48 3.23
C VAL A 78 -16.60 -13.98 3.44
N THR A 79 -17.43 -13.59 4.41
CA THR A 79 -17.67 -12.17 4.74
C THR A 79 -16.50 -11.51 5.45
N MET A 80 -15.75 -12.29 6.23
CA MET A 80 -14.56 -11.83 6.96
C MET A 80 -13.31 -12.29 6.22
N ALA A 81 -13.04 -11.61 5.10
CA ALA A 81 -12.03 -12.01 4.14
C ALA A 81 -10.61 -11.93 4.71
N ASP A 82 -9.78 -12.89 4.30
CA ASP A 82 -8.36 -12.89 4.58
C ASP A 82 -7.59 -11.89 3.71
N GLY A 83 -6.33 -11.62 4.08
CA GLY A 83 -5.49 -10.68 3.35
C GLY A 83 -5.32 -11.03 1.87
N PRO A 84 -5.04 -12.30 1.49
CA PRO A 84 -4.95 -12.70 0.08
C PRO A 84 -6.22 -12.41 -0.73
N SER A 85 -7.41 -12.71 -0.18
CA SER A 85 -8.67 -12.46 -0.89
C SER A 85 -8.92 -10.97 -1.07
N ILE A 86 -8.64 -10.14 -0.05
CA ILE A 86 -8.77 -8.68 -0.16
C ILE A 86 -7.75 -8.11 -1.16
N LEU A 87 -6.52 -8.64 -1.17
CA LEU A 87 -5.49 -8.25 -2.13
C LEU A 87 -5.91 -8.57 -3.57
N SER A 88 -6.48 -9.74 -3.82
CA SER A 88 -7.01 -10.12 -5.14
C SER A 88 -8.11 -9.16 -5.56
N TYR A 89 -9.07 -8.92 -4.68
CA TYR A 89 -10.18 -8.00 -4.93
C TYR A 89 -9.72 -6.58 -5.31
N ILE A 90 -8.73 -6.02 -4.62
CA ILE A 90 -8.18 -4.69 -4.97
C ILE A 90 -7.50 -4.71 -6.34
N ARG A 91 -6.70 -5.75 -6.62
CA ARG A 91 -5.97 -5.88 -7.89
C ARG A 91 -6.92 -6.04 -9.06
N GLU A 92 -7.90 -6.93 -8.96
CA GLU A 92 -8.91 -7.13 -9.98
C GLU A 92 -9.73 -5.86 -10.21
N THR A 93 -10.06 -5.11 -9.14
CA THR A 93 -10.72 -3.80 -9.25
C THR A 93 -9.91 -2.83 -10.08
N ALA A 94 -8.61 -2.75 -9.81
CA ALA A 94 -7.71 -1.87 -10.54
C ALA A 94 -7.62 -2.26 -12.02
N THR A 95 -7.46 -3.56 -12.31
CA THR A 95 -7.33 -4.09 -13.67
C THR A 95 -8.60 -3.89 -14.49
N GLU A 96 -9.77 -4.24 -13.96
CA GLU A 96 -11.04 -4.12 -14.69
C GLU A 96 -11.40 -2.66 -15.01
N ALA A 97 -11.04 -1.72 -14.12
CA ALA A 97 -11.24 -0.29 -14.36
C ALA A 97 -10.10 0.36 -15.18
N GLY A 98 -9.06 -0.40 -15.56
CA GLY A 98 -7.86 0.11 -16.25
C GLY A 98 -7.05 1.11 -15.43
N ILE A 99 -7.20 1.11 -14.11
CA ILE A 99 -6.50 2.00 -13.17
C ILE A 99 -5.03 1.59 -13.03
N ASP A 100 -4.74 0.29 -13.11
CA ASP A 100 -3.39 -0.28 -13.07
C ASP A 100 -2.44 0.37 -14.10
N GLN A 101 -2.96 0.69 -15.28
CA GLN A 101 -2.24 1.39 -16.36
C GLN A 101 -1.91 2.86 -16.04
N LYS A 102 -2.51 3.43 -14.98
CA LYS A 102 -2.30 4.81 -14.52
C LYS A 102 -1.40 4.88 -13.28
N ILE A 103 -0.80 3.77 -12.87
CA ILE A 103 0.09 3.70 -11.70
C ILE A 103 1.55 3.79 -12.13
N ARG A 104 2.30 4.71 -11.53
CA ARG A 104 3.77 4.69 -11.55
C ARG A 104 4.28 4.01 -10.27
N PHE A 105 4.61 2.73 -10.41
CA PHE A 105 5.25 1.93 -9.37
C PHE A 105 6.71 2.34 -9.12
N GLY A 106 7.24 2.02 -7.95
CA GLY A 106 8.62 2.37 -7.58
C GLY A 106 8.86 3.88 -7.44
N HIS A 107 7.80 4.67 -7.26
CA HIS A 107 7.86 6.13 -7.13
C HIS A 107 7.35 6.57 -5.77
N ARG A 108 8.29 6.83 -4.84
CA ARG A 108 7.98 7.32 -3.50
C ARG A 108 7.91 8.85 -3.52
N MET A 109 6.75 9.43 -3.26
CA MET A 109 6.65 10.87 -3.01
C MET A 109 7.49 11.25 -1.78
N VAL A 110 8.38 12.23 -1.92
CA VAL A 110 9.27 12.71 -0.85
C VAL A 110 9.06 14.18 -0.50
N ARG A 111 8.43 14.96 -1.39
CA ARG A 111 8.15 16.37 -1.18
C ARG A 111 6.94 16.79 -2.01
N ALA A 112 6.10 17.67 -1.46
CA ALA A 112 5.01 18.32 -2.17
C ALA A 112 4.92 19.79 -1.72
N GLU A 113 4.76 20.70 -2.67
CA GLU A 113 4.70 22.14 -2.42
C GLU A 113 3.58 22.78 -3.20
N TRP A 114 2.75 23.57 -2.53
CA TRP A 114 1.71 24.35 -3.17
C TRP A 114 2.24 25.72 -3.60
N CYS A 115 1.92 26.14 -4.82
CA CYS A 115 2.17 27.48 -5.30
C CYS A 115 0.85 28.19 -5.57
N SER A 116 0.51 29.21 -4.77
CA SER A 116 -0.74 29.97 -4.96
C SER A 116 -0.73 30.80 -6.25
N ALA A 117 0.44 31.27 -6.71
CA ALA A 117 0.54 32.04 -7.95
C ALA A 117 0.30 31.19 -9.22
N GLU A 118 0.65 29.89 -9.15
CA GLU A 118 0.48 28.95 -10.26
C GLU A 118 -0.74 28.02 -10.06
N GLU A 119 -1.44 28.15 -8.93
CA GLU A 119 -2.59 27.34 -8.52
C GLU A 119 -2.36 25.82 -8.68
N ARG A 120 -1.16 25.36 -8.33
CA ARG A 120 -0.79 23.95 -8.47
C ARG A 120 0.21 23.47 -7.42
N TRP A 121 0.16 22.17 -7.18
CA TRP A 121 1.17 21.42 -6.48
C TRP A 121 2.36 21.12 -7.41
N THR A 122 3.57 21.23 -6.86
CA THR A 122 4.76 20.55 -7.38
C THR A 122 5.10 19.40 -6.44
N VAL A 123 5.30 18.21 -7.00
CA VAL A 123 5.57 16.97 -6.27
C VAL A 123 6.87 16.36 -6.76
N TRP A 124 7.72 15.95 -5.83
CA TRP A 124 8.94 15.21 -6.12
C TRP A 124 8.80 13.79 -5.64
N ALA A 125 9.12 12.84 -6.51
CA ALA A 125 9.15 11.42 -6.19
C ALA A 125 10.52 10.81 -6.45
N ALA A 126 11.03 10.07 -5.48
CA ALA A 126 12.25 9.27 -5.63
C ALA A 126 11.91 7.95 -6.34
N ARG A 127 12.75 7.56 -7.31
CA ARG A 127 12.66 6.27 -7.99
C ARG A 127 13.50 5.22 -7.24
N GLU A 128 12.95 4.03 -7.02
CA GLU A 128 13.73 2.88 -6.50
C GLU A 128 14.60 2.26 -7.62
N GLY A 129 15.88 1.96 -7.34
CA GLY A 129 16.82 1.30 -8.26
C GLY A 129 18.31 1.43 -7.88
N PRO A 130 19.21 0.58 -8.40
CA PRO A 130 20.62 0.44 -7.96
C PRO A 130 21.58 1.56 -8.42
N SER A 131 21.10 2.63 -9.06
CA SER A 131 21.99 3.72 -9.48
C SER A 131 22.05 4.79 -8.37
N PRO A 132 23.24 5.17 -7.89
CA PRO A 132 23.43 6.31 -6.98
C PRO A 132 23.05 7.67 -7.62
N VAL A 133 22.59 7.66 -8.87
CA VAL A 133 22.12 8.81 -9.66
C VAL A 133 20.64 8.65 -10.03
N GLY A 134 19.85 7.98 -9.18
CA GLY A 134 18.41 7.77 -9.35
C GLY A 134 17.61 9.07 -9.17
N GLY A 135 17.52 9.86 -10.24
CA GLY A 135 16.92 11.19 -10.24
C GLY A 135 15.51 11.23 -9.66
N GLN A 136 15.27 12.24 -8.81
CA GLN A 136 13.91 12.63 -8.43
C GLN A 136 13.15 13.01 -9.70
N VAL A 137 11.94 12.48 -9.85
CA VAL A 137 11.01 13.00 -10.86
C VAL A 137 10.20 14.12 -10.26
N LYS A 138 9.97 15.16 -11.05
CA LYS A 138 9.10 16.27 -10.69
C LYS A 138 7.79 16.11 -11.46
N LEU A 139 6.68 16.15 -10.74
CA LEU A 139 5.34 16.20 -11.30
C LEU A 139 4.63 17.46 -10.79
N THR A 140 3.58 17.87 -11.50
CA THR A 140 2.70 18.93 -11.06
C THR A 140 1.25 18.47 -11.14
N ALA A 141 0.42 18.97 -10.23
CA ALA A 141 -1.00 18.68 -10.25
C ALA A 141 -1.84 19.80 -9.67
N LYS A 142 -3.09 19.94 -10.12
CA LYS A 142 -4.03 20.90 -9.53
C LYS A 142 -4.56 20.40 -8.19
N PHE A 143 -4.75 19.09 -8.08
CA PHE A 143 -5.19 18.43 -6.86
C PHE A 143 -4.22 17.31 -6.46
N LEU A 144 -3.89 17.24 -5.17
CA LEU A 144 -3.11 16.17 -4.58
C LEU A 144 -4.00 15.34 -3.65
N PHE A 145 -4.30 14.10 -4.04
CA PHE A 145 -5.12 13.17 -3.26
C PHE A 145 -4.20 12.19 -2.52
N ASN A 146 -4.01 12.42 -1.21
CA ASN A 146 -3.14 11.56 -0.43
C ASN A 146 -3.87 10.29 0.07
N CYS A 147 -3.44 9.14 -0.44
CA CYS A 147 -3.93 7.80 -0.10
C CYS A 147 -2.81 6.92 0.48
N SER A 148 -1.79 7.53 1.12
CA SER A 148 -0.58 6.83 1.61
C SER A 148 -0.82 5.84 2.75
N GLY A 149 -2.03 5.81 3.32
CA GLY A 149 -2.32 5.03 4.52
C GLY A 149 -1.61 5.56 5.77
N TYR A 150 -1.69 4.80 6.85
CA TYR A 150 -1.13 5.17 8.16
C TYR A 150 0.06 4.30 8.61
N TYR A 151 0.34 3.20 7.91
CA TYR A 151 1.50 2.36 8.21
C TYR A 151 2.76 2.90 7.55
N LYS A 152 3.86 2.91 8.31
CA LYS A 152 5.21 3.09 7.76
C LYS A 152 5.64 1.80 7.08
N TYR A 153 5.78 1.80 5.76
CA TYR A 153 6.10 0.60 4.99
C TYR A 153 7.50 0.04 5.27
N ASP A 154 8.45 0.92 5.61
CA ASP A 154 9.85 0.59 5.87
C ASP A 154 10.08 -0.04 7.25
N GLN A 155 9.36 0.42 8.27
CA GLN A 155 9.54 -0.10 9.62
C GLN A 155 8.29 0.05 10.50
N GLY A 156 7.81 -1.09 10.99
CA GLY A 156 6.83 -1.14 12.07
C GLY A 156 7.46 -0.76 13.41
N PHE A 157 6.64 -0.23 14.32
CA PHE A 157 7.12 0.14 15.66
C PHE A 157 7.64 -1.10 16.41
N THR A 158 8.91 -1.06 16.79
CA THR A 158 9.55 -2.08 17.64
C THR A 158 10.01 -1.38 18.92
N PRO A 159 9.50 -1.76 20.11
CA PRO A 159 9.97 -1.17 21.35
C PRO A 159 11.45 -1.53 21.59
N PRO A 160 12.21 -0.66 22.27
CA PRO A 160 13.61 -0.95 22.55
C PRO A 160 13.72 -2.11 23.53
N PHE A 161 14.48 -3.12 23.13
CA PHE A 161 14.86 -4.27 23.96
C PHE A 161 16.39 -4.25 24.12
N PRO A 162 16.94 -3.70 25.22
CA PRO A 162 18.38 -3.48 25.35
C PRO A 162 19.25 -4.73 25.15
N GLN A 163 18.72 -5.91 25.49
CA GLN A 163 19.42 -7.20 25.42
C GLN A 163 18.91 -8.09 24.28
N LEU A 164 18.23 -7.52 23.27
CA LEU A 164 17.68 -8.32 22.16
C LEU A 164 18.77 -9.07 21.38
N GLY A 165 19.98 -8.49 21.29
CA GLY A 165 21.12 -9.13 20.64
C GLY A 165 21.61 -10.40 21.32
N ASP A 166 21.31 -10.58 22.61
CA ASP A 166 21.69 -11.77 23.38
C ASP A 166 20.70 -12.94 23.15
N PHE A 167 19.55 -12.67 22.52
CA PHE A 167 18.58 -13.69 22.19
C PHE A 167 19.05 -14.54 21.01
N GLY A 168 19.50 -15.76 21.28
CA GLY A 168 19.96 -16.71 20.25
C GLY A 168 18.86 -17.28 19.34
N GLY A 169 17.61 -16.84 19.49
CA GLY A 169 16.49 -17.25 18.64
C GLY A 169 16.22 -16.26 17.52
N ARG A 170 15.35 -16.65 16.57
CA ARG A 170 14.91 -15.76 15.48
C ARG A 170 13.89 -14.75 16.02
N VAL A 171 14.15 -13.46 15.82
CA VAL A 171 13.18 -12.39 16.07
C VAL A 171 12.46 -12.07 14.76
N VAL A 172 11.13 -12.06 14.79
CA VAL A 172 10.30 -11.77 13.62
C VAL A 172 9.31 -10.66 13.96
N HIS A 173 9.28 -9.62 13.14
CA HIS A 173 8.25 -8.58 13.21
C HIS A 173 7.13 -8.91 12.20
N PRO A 174 5.84 -8.95 12.60
CA PRO A 174 4.74 -9.37 11.71
C PRO A 174 4.62 -8.59 10.38
N GLN A 175 5.05 -7.32 10.36
CA GLN A 175 5.11 -6.52 9.13
C GLN A 175 6.08 -7.07 8.08
N HIS A 176 7.17 -7.72 8.49
CA HIS A 176 8.18 -8.30 7.60
C HIS A 176 8.24 -9.81 7.83
N TRP A 177 7.08 -10.45 7.76
CA TRP A 177 6.96 -11.89 7.96
C TRP A 177 7.74 -12.66 6.88
N PRO A 178 8.73 -13.49 7.25
CA PRO A 178 9.47 -14.28 6.27
C PRO A 178 8.61 -15.38 5.68
N GLU A 179 8.63 -15.52 4.35
CA GLU A 179 7.88 -16.56 3.62
C GLU A 179 8.36 -17.98 3.99
N ASP A 180 9.62 -18.11 4.40
CA ASP A 180 10.28 -19.36 4.76
C ASP A 180 10.25 -19.68 6.26
N LEU A 181 9.47 -18.93 7.05
CA LEU A 181 9.46 -19.11 8.50
C LEU A 181 8.73 -20.41 8.89
N ASP A 182 9.50 -21.47 9.09
CA ASP A 182 9.03 -22.68 9.77
C ASP A 182 9.13 -22.52 11.30
N TYR A 183 8.01 -22.67 11.98
CA TYR A 183 7.88 -22.63 13.44
C TYR A 183 7.28 -23.91 14.04
N ALA A 184 7.15 -24.99 13.26
CA ALA A 184 6.69 -26.28 13.76
C ALA A 184 7.62 -26.83 14.85
N GLY A 185 7.04 -27.33 15.94
CA GLY A 185 7.79 -27.86 17.09
C GLY A 185 8.63 -26.83 17.87
N LYS A 186 8.56 -25.54 17.53
CA LYS A 186 9.31 -24.48 18.21
C LYS A 186 8.51 -23.88 19.37
N ARG A 187 9.23 -23.38 20.37
CA ARG A 187 8.64 -22.54 21.43
C ARG A 187 8.62 -21.10 20.95
N VAL A 188 7.43 -20.54 20.79
CA VAL A 188 7.22 -19.18 20.28
C VAL A 188 6.68 -18.28 21.39
N VAL A 189 7.23 -17.06 21.48
CA VAL A 189 6.70 -15.99 22.33
C VAL A 189 6.25 -14.86 21.43
N VAL A 190 5.03 -14.37 21.62
CA VAL A 190 4.49 -13.21 20.90
C VAL A 190 4.44 -12.03 21.85
N ILE A 191 5.04 -10.91 21.44
CA ILE A 191 5.05 -9.66 22.21
C ILE A 191 4.09 -8.67 21.55
N GLY A 192 3.05 -8.29 22.29
CA GLY A 192 1.97 -7.42 21.82
C GLY A 192 0.60 -8.11 21.91
N SER A 193 -0.45 -7.31 22.08
CA SER A 193 -1.83 -7.79 22.28
C SER A 193 -2.84 -7.07 21.38
N GLY A 194 -2.37 -6.42 20.31
CA GLY A 194 -3.23 -5.75 19.32
C GLY A 194 -3.86 -6.72 18.32
N ALA A 195 -4.62 -6.19 17.36
CA ALA A 195 -5.32 -6.97 16.32
C ALA A 195 -4.41 -7.96 15.58
N THR A 196 -3.17 -7.57 15.28
CA THR A 196 -2.15 -8.45 14.71
C THR A 196 -1.91 -9.69 15.57
N ALA A 197 -1.74 -9.56 16.88
CA ALA A 197 -1.50 -10.70 17.76
C ALA A 197 -2.74 -11.60 17.88
N VAL A 198 -3.93 -11.00 17.96
CA VAL A 198 -5.23 -11.69 18.06
C VAL A 198 -5.50 -12.56 16.83
N THR A 199 -5.01 -12.16 15.65
CA THR A 199 -5.18 -12.92 14.41
C THR A 199 -4.03 -13.90 14.16
N LEU A 200 -2.79 -13.48 14.48
CA LEU A 200 -1.59 -14.28 14.29
C LEU A 200 -1.54 -15.51 15.19
N VAL A 201 -1.77 -15.36 16.50
CA VAL A 201 -1.59 -16.45 17.47
C VAL A 201 -2.52 -17.64 17.17
N PRO A 202 -3.84 -17.46 16.92
CA PRO A 202 -4.71 -18.57 16.56
C PRO A 202 -4.32 -19.24 15.24
N ALA A 203 -3.88 -18.48 14.24
CA ALA A 203 -3.45 -19.04 12.96
C ALA A 203 -2.15 -19.86 13.11
N MET A 204 -1.22 -19.42 13.96
CA MET A 204 -0.01 -20.18 14.26
C MET A 204 -0.30 -21.48 15.02
N ALA A 205 -1.36 -21.53 15.83
CA ALA A 205 -1.72 -22.69 16.64
C ALA A 205 -2.42 -23.83 15.87
N GLN A 206 -2.69 -23.65 14.57
CA GLN A 206 -3.31 -24.68 13.72
C GLN A 206 -2.29 -25.64 13.06
N LEU A 207 -0.98 -25.44 13.31
CA LEU A 207 0.08 -26.33 12.86
C LEU A 207 0.14 -27.65 13.65
#